data_AF-A0A1N7H7S8-F1
#
_entry.id   AF-A0A1N7H7S8-F1
#
_cell.length_a   1.000
_cell.length_b   1.000
_cell.length_c   1.000
_cell.angle_alpha   90.00
_cell.angle_beta   90.00
_cell.angle_gamma   90.00
#
_symmetry.space_group_name_H-M   'P 1'
#
loop_
_entity.id
_entity.type
_entity.pdbx_description
1 polymer ?
#
loop_
_entity_poly.entity_id
_entity_poly.type
_entity_poly.pdbx_seq_one_letter_code
_entity_poly.pdbx_strand_id
1 'polypeptide(L)'
;MARDLNGAPLTSGDSVLRRLFRRDRAEDDLDVDDPSLVVVAVSDDPAASSGAVLEASAFVADRQAVLRHVLVLPDRSVDAVLDLAAQAGYRPTDVLPPALGADLDAGSRCVVLARPQLVDALHCSQERSRMAGLTARHDGEVLAWEVLQAPVDRVTG
;
A
#
# COMPACT_ATOMS: atom_id res chain seq x y z
N MET A 1 19.36 32.69 24.34
CA MET A 1 20.25 31.64 23.80
C MET A 1 20.50 30.64 24.90
N ALA A 2 19.94 29.44 24.79
CA ALA A 2 20.15 28.39 25.78
C ALA A 2 21.58 27.86 25.64
N ARG A 3 22.32 27.85 26.75
CA ARG A 3 23.67 27.33 26.89
C ARG A 3 23.65 26.27 28.00
N ASP A 4 24.44 25.23 27.87
CA ASP A 4 24.59 24.25 28.94
C ASP A 4 25.39 24.82 30.12
N LEU A 5 25.42 24.09 31.23
CA LEU A 5 26.09 24.49 32.48
C LEU A 5 27.63 24.60 32.34
N ASN A 6 28.21 24.20 31.20
CA ASN A 6 29.65 24.25 30.92
C ASN A 6 30.03 25.28 29.84
N GLY A 7 29.06 26.06 29.33
CA GLY A 7 29.33 27.16 28.41
C GLY A 7 29.64 26.74 26.97
N ALA A 8 29.42 25.48 26.58
CA ALA A 8 29.57 25.04 25.20
C ALA A 8 28.33 25.43 24.36
N PRO A 9 28.49 25.85 23.08
CA PRO A 9 27.36 25.97 22.17
C PRO A 9 26.77 24.58 21.91
N LEU A 10 25.45 24.42 22.05
CA LEU A 10 24.76 23.22 21.60
C LEU A 10 24.81 23.16 20.07
N THR A 11 25.82 22.51 19.51
CA THR A 11 25.76 21.98 18.15
C THR A 11 25.23 20.55 18.23
N SER A 12 23.94 20.37 17.94
CA SER A 12 23.39 19.04 17.74
C SER A 12 22.55 18.99 16.48
N GLY A 13 23.09 18.29 15.48
CA GLY A 13 22.34 17.20 14.89
C GLY A 13 21.56 17.46 13.60
N ASP A 14 22.01 18.35 12.72
CA ASP A 14 21.60 18.30 11.31
C ASP A 14 22.22 17.06 10.66
N SER A 15 21.45 15.98 10.41
CA SER A 15 21.65 15.04 9.28
C SER A 15 20.88 13.71 9.30
N VAL A 16 19.93 13.46 10.22
CA VAL A 16 19.04 12.27 10.09
C VAL A 16 17.75 12.61 9.32
N LEU A 17 17.14 13.77 9.62
CA LEU A 17 15.89 14.20 9.00
C LEU A 17 16.02 14.51 7.50
N ARG A 18 17.20 14.95 7.03
CA ARG A 18 17.42 15.27 5.61
C ARG A 18 17.62 14.02 4.73
N ARG A 19 17.88 12.86 5.34
CA ARG A 19 18.05 11.59 4.62
C ARG A 19 16.71 10.89 4.33
N LEU A 20 15.64 11.26 5.05
CA LEU A 20 14.28 10.76 4.83
C LEU A 20 13.54 11.47 3.67
N PHE A 21 14.15 12.51 3.07
CA PHE A 21 13.56 13.27 1.96
C PHE A 21 14.34 13.15 0.66
N ARG A 22 15.36 12.28 0.57
CA ARG A 22 16.00 12.00 -0.72
C ARG A 22 15.18 10.93 -1.45
N ARG A 23 14.06 11.39 -1.98
CA ARG A 23 13.24 10.73 -2.99
C ARG A 23 14.15 10.54 -4.21
N ASP A 24 14.68 9.34 -4.41
CA ASP A 24 15.34 9.00 -5.67
C ASP A 24 14.25 8.97 -6.74
N ARG A 25 14.26 10.01 -7.57
CA ARG A 25 13.22 10.37 -8.55
C ARG A 25 13.02 9.31 -9.64
N ALA A 26 13.84 8.26 -9.65
CA ALA A 26 13.79 7.15 -10.60
C ALA A 26 12.92 5.98 -10.12
N GLU A 27 12.69 5.84 -8.81
CA GLU A 27 11.79 4.80 -8.25
C GLU A 27 10.33 5.27 -8.17
N ASP A 28 10.09 6.58 -8.34
CA ASP A 28 8.80 7.27 -8.23
C ASP A 28 7.73 6.87 -9.25
N ASP A 29 8.02 5.98 -10.22
CA ASP A 29 7.19 5.78 -11.41
C ASP A 29 6.76 4.33 -11.63
N LEU A 30 6.52 3.60 -10.54
CA LEU A 30 5.88 2.29 -10.64
C LEU A 30 4.39 2.52 -10.96
N ASP A 31 4.01 2.31 -12.22
CA ASP A 31 2.62 2.41 -12.65
C ASP A 31 1.79 1.26 -12.07
N VAL A 32 0.61 1.57 -11.53
CA VAL A 32 -0.31 0.59 -10.93
C VAL A 32 -0.82 -0.43 -11.95
N ASP A 33 -0.86 -0.03 -13.21
CA ASP A 33 -1.32 -0.85 -14.34
C ASP A 33 -0.15 -1.45 -15.13
N ASP A 34 1.11 -1.34 -14.65
CA ASP A 34 2.25 -1.98 -15.30
C ASP A 34 2.05 -3.51 -15.30
N PRO A 35 1.84 -4.14 -16.48
CA PRO A 35 1.50 -5.55 -16.58
C PRO A 35 2.67 -6.48 -16.24
N SER A 36 3.87 -5.92 -16.04
CA SER A 36 5.05 -6.68 -15.67
C SER A 36 5.24 -6.87 -14.17
N LEU A 37 4.46 -6.15 -13.36
CA LEU A 37 4.50 -6.31 -11.92
C LEU A 37 4.02 -7.70 -11.54
N VAL A 38 4.74 -8.34 -10.62
CA VAL A 38 4.41 -9.67 -10.13
C VAL A 38 3.94 -9.58 -8.69
N VAL A 39 2.89 -10.33 -8.36
CA VAL A 39 2.43 -10.47 -6.97
C VAL A 39 3.52 -11.21 -6.19
N VAL A 40 4.11 -10.55 -5.20
CA VAL A 40 5.16 -11.11 -4.35
C VAL A 40 4.64 -11.52 -2.99
N ALA A 41 3.53 -10.93 -2.52
CA ALA A 41 2.84 -11.29 -1.30
C ALA A 41 1.32 -11.10 -1.46
N VAL A 42 0.53 -11.95 -0.81
CA VAL A 42 -0.94 -11.90 -0.82
C VAL A 42 -1.48 -12.39 0.53
N SER A 43 -2.59 -11.81 0.98
CA SER A 43 -3.36 -12.36 2.10
C SER A 43 -4.82 -11.92 1.99
N ASP A 44 -5.71 -12.89 2.15
CA ASP A 44 -7.16 -12.75 2.30
C ASP A 44 -7.62 -12.93 3.76
N ASP A 45 -6.79 -13.54 4.61
CA ASP A 45 -7.06 -13.68 6.04
C ASP A 45 -6.99 -12.32 6.77
N PRO A 46 -8.10 -11.79 7.31
CA PRO A 46 -8.10 -10.53 8.04
C PRO A 46 -7.30 -10.60 9.36
N ALA A 47 -7.11 -11.79 9.93
CA ALA A 47 -6.36 -12.00 11.18
C ALA A 47 -4.85 -12.16 10.95
N ALA A 48 -4.39 -12.40 9.72
CA ALA A 48 -2.99 -12.59 9.42
C ALA A 48 -2.16 -11.34 9.74
N SER A 49 -0.98 -11.53 10.33
CA SER A 49 -0.01 -10.47 10.56
C SER A 49 0.65 -10.07 9.25
N SER A 50 0.63 -8.77 8.92
CA SER A 50 1.27 -8.26 7.70
C SER A 50 2.76 -8.62 7.63
N GLY A 51 3.47 -8.54 8.76
CA GLY A 51 4.90 -8.87 8.82
C GLY A 51 5.18 -10.35 8.53
N ALA A 52 4.39 -11.25 9.12
CA ALA A 52 4.54 -12.68 8.89
C ALA A 52 4.22 -13.06 7.43
N VAL A 53 3.21 -12.43 6.83
CA VAL A 53 2.89 -12.63 5.40
C VAL A 53 4.05 -12.16 4.53
N LEU A 54 4.59 -10.95 4.76
CA LEU A 54 5.71 -10.43 3.98
C LEU A 54 6.97 -11.29 4.13
N GLU A 55 7.30 -11.74 5.35
CA GLU A 55 8.47 -12.58 5.64
C GLU A 55 8.40 -13.94 4.95
N ALA A 56 7.21 -14.55 4.87
CA ALA A 56 7.00 -15.85 4.23
C ALA A 56 6.86 -15.78 2.70
N SER A 57 7.07 -14.60 2.09
CA SER A 57 6.76 -14.33 0.70
C SER A 57 8.00 -14.05 -0.15
N ALA A 58 7.81 -13.73 -1.44
CA ALA A 58 8.87 -13.31 -2.34
C ALA A 58 9.19 -11.81 -2.24
N PHE A 59 8.60 -11.10 -1.26
CA PHE A 59 8.76 -9.67 -1.07
C PHE A 59 10.22 -9.28 -0.81
N VAL A 60 10.70 -8.26 -1.52
CA VAL A 60 12.04 -7.69 -1.34
C VAL A 60 11.90 -6.33 -0.66
N ALA A 61 12.43 -6.22 0.56
CA ALA A 61 12.44 -4.97 1.32
C ALA A 61 13.19 -3.85 0.57
N ASP A 62 12.87 -2.61 0.92
CA ASP A 62 13.47 -1.38 0.38
C ASP A 62 13.30 -1.17 -1.14
N ARG A 63 12.50 -2.00 -1.82
CA ARG A 63 12.11 -1.79 -3.22
C ARG A 63 10.69 -1.25 -3.31
N GLN A 64 10.48 -0.33 -4.25
CA GLN A 64 9.16 0.17 -4.61
C GLN A 64 8.19 -0.99 -4.90
N ALA A 65 6.96 -0.87 -4.40
CA ALA A 65 5.90 -1.82 -4.64
C ALA A 65 4.58 -1.12 -4.96
N VAL A 66 3.66 -1.83 -5.60
CA VAL A 66 2.25 -1.45 -5.63
C VAL A 66 1.55 -2.25 -4.55
N LEU A 67 0.92 -1.55 -3.59
CA LEU A 67 0.02 -2.19 -2.65
C LEU A 67 -1.40 -2.12 -3.22
N ARG A 68 -2.03 -3.28 -3.38
CA ARG A 68 -3.35 -3.45 -3.96
C ARG A 68 -4.30 -4.02 -2.92
N HIS A 69 -5.51 -3.47 -2.85
CA HIS A 69 -6.57 -3.90 -1.96
C HIS A 69 -7.79 -4.27 -2.77
N VAL A 70 -8.39 -5.40 -2.41
CA VAL A 70 -9.59 -5.89 -3.06
C VAL A 70 -10.77 -5.67 -2.14
N LEU A 71 -11.75 -4.93 -2.63
CA LEU A 71 -12.93 -4.53 -1.89
C LEU A 71 -14.18 -5.16 -2.52
N VAL A 72 -15.17 -5.45 -1.69
CA VAL A 72 -16.55 -5.63 -2.14
C VAL A 72 -17.36 -4.47 -1.61
N LEU A 73 -18.03 -3.79 -2.54
CA LEU A 73 -18.82 -2.61 -2.24
C LEU A 73 -20.21 -2.78 -2.85
N PRO A 74 -21.27 -2.35 -2.16
CA PRO A 74 -22.58 -2.17 -2.78
C PRO A 74 -22.47 -1.17 -3.93
N ASP A 75 -23.21 -1.39 -5.02
CA ASP A 75 -23.14 -0.55 -6.22
C ASP A 75 -23.36 0.95 -5.91
N ARG A 76 -24.30 1.23 -5.00
CA ARG A 76 -24.63 2.59 -4.53
C ARG A 76 -23.46 3.33 -3.87
N SER A 77 -22.48 2.60 -3.36
CA SER A 77 -21.38 3.12 -2.56
C SER A 77 -20.09 3.31 -3.35
N VAL A 78 -20.00 2.72 -4.55
CA VAL A 78 -18.74 2.60 -5.30
C VAL A 78 -18.14 3.95 -5.64
N ASP A 79 -18.91 4.85 -6.25
CA ASP A 79 -18.41 6.16 -6.68
C ASP A 79 -17.88 6.98 -5.50
N ALA A 80 -18.62 6.99 -4.38
CA ALA A 80 -18.21 7.71 -3.17
C ALA A 80 -16.89 7.16 -2.58
N VAL A 81 -16.74 5.83 -2.58
CA VAL A 81 -15.51 5.18 -2.10
C VAL A 81 -14.34 5.48 -3.04
N LEU A 82 -14.56 5.44 -4.36
CA LEU A 82 -13.54 5.78 -5.35
C LEU A 82 -13.07 7.23 -5.23
N ASP A 83 -14.00 8.18 -5.04
CA ASP A 83 -13.67 9.59 -4.84
C ASP A 83 -12.83 9.82 -3.57
N LEU A 84 -13.19 9.17 -2.46
CA LEU A 84 -12.43 9.23 -1.21
C LEU A 84 -11.04 8.59 -1.36
N ALA A 85 -10.98 7.44 -2.03
CA ALA A 85 -9.73 6.75 -2.30
C ALA A 85 -8.80 7.58 -3.19
N ALA A 86 -9.34 8.22 -4.23
CA ALA A 86 -8.59 9.08 -5.14
C ALA A 86 -7.96 10.28 -4.41
N GLN A 87 -8.67 10.89 -3.46
CA GLN A 87 -8.14 11.96 -2.59
C GLN A 87 -6.98 11.48 -1.72
N ALA A 88 -6.98 10.21 -1.32
CA ALA A 88 -5.89 9.58 -0.58
C ALA A 88 -4.76 9.03 -1.49
N GLY A 89 -4.85 9.24 -2.80
CA GLY A 89 -3.82 8.86 -3.77
C GLY A 89 -3.91 7.41 -4.27
N TYR A 90 -5.02 6.71 -4.01
CA TYR A 90 -5.29 5.42 -4.64
C TYR A 90 -5.75 5.60 -6.09
N ARG A 91 -5.60 4.53 -6.87
CA ARG A 91 -6.14 4.40 -8.22
C ARG A 91 -6.96 3.11 -8.32
N PRO A 92 -8.15 3.15 -8.93
CA PRO A 92 -8.83 1.92 -9.29
C PRO A 92 -8.03 1.18 -10.37
N THR A 93 -8.06 -0.15 -10.35
CA THR A 93 -7.52 -0.98 -11.43
C THR A 93 -8.56 -2.01 -11.86
N ASP A 94 -8.60 -2.30 -13.16
CA ASP A 94 -9.48 -3.32 -13.73
C ASP A 94 -8.90 -4.74 -13.59
N VAL A 95 -7.66 -4.85 -13.11
CA VAL A 95 -6.99 -6.14 -12.91
C VAL A 95 -7.50 -6.77 -11.60
N LEU A 96 -8.51 -7.63 -11.74
CA LEU A 96 -8.97 -8.46 -10.62
C LEU A 96 -7.95 -9.55 -10.29
N PRO A 97 -7.65 -9.78 -9.01
CA PRO A 97 -6.83 -10.91 -8.60
C PRO A 97 -7.49 -12.24 -8.97
N PRO A 98 -6.76 -13.21 -9.53
CA PRO A 98 -7.30 -14.51 -9.93
C PRO A 98 -7.95 -15.30 -8.78
N ALA A 99 -7.53 -15.02 -7.54
CA ALA A 99 -8.01 -15.71 -6.34
C ALA A 99 -9.43 -15.27 -5.91
N LEU A 100 -9.94 -14.14 -6.42
CA LEU A 100 -11.30 -13.71 -6.11
C LEU A 100 -12.32 -14.31 -7.08
N GLY A 101 -12.70 -15.56 -6.79
CA GLY A 101 -13.91 -16.19 -7.31
C GLY A 101 -15.10 -16.05 -6.35
N ALA A 102 -15.26 -14.89 -5.71
CA ALA A 102 -16.37 -14.69 -4.77
C ALA A 102 -17.69 -14.58 -5.53
N ASP A 103 -18.66 -15.44 -5.22
CA ASP A 103 -20.07 -15.20 -5.54
C ASP A 103 -20.47 -13.89 -4.86
N LEU A 104 -20.55 -12.81 -5.64
CA LEU A 104 -20.96 -11.51 -5.14
C LEU A 104 -22.47 -11.49 -4.97
N ASP A 105 -22.93 -10.92 -3.86
CA ASP A 105 -24.34 -10.65 -3.66
C ASP A 105 -24.88 -9.75 -4.76
N ALA A 106 -26.16 -9.93 -5.11
CA ALA A 106 -26.84 -9.06 -6.07
C ALA A 106 -26.81 -7.60 -5.58
N GLY A 107 -26.27 -6.70 -6.41
CA GLY A 107 -26.11 -5.29 -6.08
C GLY A 107 -24.79 -4.93 -5.38
N SER A 108 -23.83 -5.87 -5.36
CA SER A 108 -22.46 -5.65 -4.94
C SER A 108 -21.49 -5.89 -6.10
N ARG A 109 -20.37 -5.16 -6.08
CA ARG A 109 -19.29 -5.33 -7.06
C ARG A 109 -17.92 -5.33 -6.39
N CYS A 110 -17.00 -6.04 -7.03
CA CYS A 110 -15.59 -5.99 -6.67
C CYS A 110 -14.96 -4.69 -7.18
N VAL A 111 -14.17 -4.05 -6.34
CA VAL A 111 -13.37 -2.87 -6.66
C VAL A 111 -11.96 -3.10 -6.17
N VAL A 112 -10.99 -2.84 -7.03
CA VAL A 112 -9.58 -3.00 -6.70
C VAL A 112 -8.92 -1.62 -6.63
N LEU A 113 -8.33 -1.29 -5.49
CA LEU A 113 -7.63 -0.03 -5.26
C LEU A 113 -6.14 -0.27 -5.09
N ALA A 114 -5.32 0.45 -5.84
CA ALA A 114 -3.88 0.29 -5.87
C ALA A 114 -3.16 1.62 -5.59
N ARG A 115 -1.98 1.53 -4.96
CA ARG A 115 -1.11 2.69 -4.75
C ARG A 115 0.38 2.29 -4.75
N PRO A 116 1.23 2.96 -5.54
CA PRO A 116 2.68 2.78 -5.49
C PRO A 116 3.26 3.38 -4.20
N GLN A 117 4.10 2.63 -3.50
CA GLN A 117 4.77 3.05 -2.27
C GLN A 117 5.92 2.10 -1.87
N LEU A 118 6.77 2.54 -0.95
CA LEU A 118 7.61 1.62 -0.19
C LEU A 118 6.73 0.91 0.85
N VAL A 119 6.89 -0.41 0.95
CA VAL A 119 6.11 -1.25 1.85
C VAL A 119 7.02 -1.82 2.92
N ASP A 120 6.55 -1.78 4.16
CA ASP A 120 7.03 -2.62 5.25
C ASP A 120 5.83 -3.16 6.05
N ALA A 121 6.09 -3.97 7.06
CA ALA A 121 5.04 -4.57 7.89
C ALA A 121 4.15 -3.54 8.58
N LEU A 122 4.71 -2.40 9.00
CA LEU A 122 3.95 -1.34 9.69
C LEU A 122 3.07 -0.59 8.70
N HIS A 123 3.62 -0.15 7.58
CA HIS A 123 2.90 0.55 6.53
C HIS A 123 1.79 -0.34 5.94
N CYS A 124 2.08 -1.61 5.67
CA CYS A 124 1.07 -2.56 5.21
C CYS A 124 -0.10 -2.68 6.21
N SER A 125 0.19 -2.71 7.52
CA SER A 125 -0.84 -2.78 8.56
C SER A 125 -1.66 -1.48 8.68
N GLN A 126 -1.02 -0.33 8.50
CA GLN A 126 -1.69 0.98 8.46
C GLN A 126 -2.62 1.10 7.26
N GLU A 127 -2.17 0.69 6.07
CA GLU A 127 -2.97 0.74 4.84
C GLU A 127 -4.16 -0.22 4.90
N ARG A 128 -3.98 -1.43 5.46
CA ARG A 128 -5.09 -2.35 5.77
C ARG A 128 -6.12 -1.70 6.69
N SER A 129 -5.67 -1.04 7.75
CA SER A 129 -6.56 -0.33 8.69
C SER A 129 -7.28 0.83 8.00
N ARG A 130 -6.60 1.55 7.09
CA ARG A 130 -7.21 2.62 6.29
C ARG A 130 -8.30 2.09 5.38
N MET A 131 -8.07 0.97 4.68
CA MET A 131 -9.09 0.36 3.82
C MET A 131 -10.29 -0.15 4.62
N ALA A 132 -10.08 -0.80 5.76
CA ALA A 132 -11.17 -1.19 6.63
C ALA A 132 -12.00 0.03 7.09
N GLY A 133 -11.34 1.12 7.46
CA GLY A 133 -12.02 2.37 7.83
C GLY A 133 -12.72 3.07 6.66
N LEU A 134 -12.19 2.92 5.44
CA LEU A 134 -12.79 3.43 4.21
C LEU A 134 -14.08 2.67 3.88
N THR A 135 -14.09 1.34 3.99
CA THR A 135 -15.26 0.53 3.61
C THR A 135 -16.34 0.49 4.70
N ALA A 136 -15.97 0.56 5.99
CA ALA A 136 -16.91 0.40 7.10
C ALA A 136 -18.11 1.37 7.10
N ARG A 137 -17.96 2.57 6.52
CA ARG A 137 -19.05 3.57 6.43
C ARG A 137 -19.92 3.40 5.19
N HIS A 138 -19.52 2.53 4.27
CA HIS A 138 -20.09 2.39 2.95
C HIS A 138 -20.69 1.00 2.73
N ASP A 139 -20.95 0.27 3.83
CA ASP A 139 -21.43 -1.11 3.86
C ASP A 139 -20.56 -2.06 3.00
N GLY A 140 -19.25 -1.80 2.96
CA GLY A 140 -18.30 -2.56 2.17
C GLY A 140 -17.31 -3.35 3.04
N GLU A 141 -16.60 -4.25 2.39
CA GLU A 141 -15.61 -5.14 3.00
C GLU A 141 -14.29 -5.14 2.23
N VAL A 142 -13.19 -5.37 2.95
CA VAL A 142 -11.87 -5.64 2.36
C VAL A 142 -11.69 -7.15 2.32
N LEU A 143 -11.61 -7.74 1.13
CA LEU A 143 -11.47 -9.18 0.97
C LEU A 143 -10.02 -9.66 1.00
N ALA A 144 -9.12 -8.89 0.40
CA ALA A 144 -7.73 -9.27 0.29
C ALA A 144 -6.82 -8.06 0.07
N TRP A 145 -5.53 -8.29 0.24
CA TRP A 145 -4.48 -7.37 -0.19
C TRP A 145 -3.33 -8.12 -0.84
N GLU A 146 -2.66 -7.43 -1.75
CA GLU A 146 -1.51 -7.94 -2.49
C GLU A 146 -0.42 -6.87 -2.56
N VAL A 147 0.82 -7.34 -2.56
CA VAL A 147 2.00 -6.51 -2.84
C VAL A 147 2.56 -6.97 -4.17
N LEU A 148 2.73 -6.03 -5.09
CA LEU A 148 3.32 -6.26 -6.39
C LEU A 148 4.65 -5.54 -6.51
N GLN A 149 5.67 -6.19 -7.08
CA GLN A 149 6.98 -5.60 -7.35
C GLN A 149 7.42 -5.92 -8.77
N ALA A 150 8.29 -5.07 -9.33
CA ALA A 150 8.97 -5.41 -10.57
C ALA A 150 9.85 -6.66 -10.36
N PRO A 151 9.90 -7.60 -11.32
CA PRO A 151 10.75 -8.78 -11.25
C PRO A 151 12.20 -8.43 -10.89
N VAL A 152 12.85 -9.27 -10.08
CA VAL A 152 14.23 -9.03 -9.59
C VAL A 152 15.22 -8.86 -10.75
N ASP A 153 14.98 -9.53 -11.88
CA ASP A 153 15.83 -9.51 -13.07
C ASP A 153 15.82 -8.17 -13.82
N ARG A 154 14.88 -7.26 -13.50
CA ARG A 154 14.74 -5.95 -14.15
C ARG A 154 15.60 -4.83 -13.54
N VAL A 155 16.24 -5.05 -12.39
CA VAL A 155 16.97 -3.97 -11.68
C VAL A 155 18.33 -3.65 -12.31
N THR A 156 18.71 -4.31 -13.42
CA THR A 156 19.94 -4.01 -14.15
C THR A 156 19.60 -3.38 -15.50
N GLY A 157 19.50 -2.05 -15.54
CA GLY A 157 19.30 -1.26 -16.75
C GLY A 157 19.68 0.20 -16.54
#